data_AF-A0A6B3CXK2-F1
#
_entry.id   AF-A0A6B3CXK2-F1
#
_cell.length_a   1.000
_cell.length_b   1.000
_cell.length_c   1.000
_cell.angle_alpha   90.00
_cell.angle_beta   90.00
_cell.angle_gamma   90.00
#
_symmetry.space_group_name_H-M   'P 1'
#
loop_
_entity.id
_entity.type
_entity.pdbx_description
1 polymer ?
#
loop_
_entity_poly.entity_id
_entity_poly.type
_entity_poly.pdbx_seq_one_letter_code
_entity_poly.pdbx_strand_id
1 'polypeptide(L)'
;QGQVCMAANRVLVDRAVADEFTEKFVAKVKSLKAGDPRDPSTVIGPVINSSQADALSGVVEQALAEGATALVRGTVTDNLVEPSVL
;
A
#
# COMPACT_ATOMS: atom_id res chain seq x y z
N GLN A 1 -3.77 6.55 2.52
CA GLN A 1 -2.64 7.49 2.67
C GLN A 1 -1.90 7.14 3.97
N GLY A 2 -0.61 6.80 3.91
CA GLY A 2 0.16 6.22 5.04
C GLY A 2 1.11 7.19 5.76
N GLN A 3 1.14 8.46 5.37
CA GLN A 3 2.03 9.48 5.95
C GLN A 3 1.47 10.02 7.28
N VAL A 4 1.27 9.12 8.25
CA VAL A 4 0.76 9.44 9.59
C VAL A 4 1.63 8.68 10.60
N CYS A 5 2.03 9.33 11.69
CA CYS A 5 2.91 8.70 12.70
C CYS A 5 2.34 7.42 13.32
N MET A 6 1.01 7.29 13.35
CA MET A 6 0.30 6.10 13.84
C MET A 6 -0.20 5.19 12.70
N ALA A 7 0.32 5.35 11.48
CA ALA A 7 -0.04 4.47 10.37
C ALA A 7 0.43 3.03 10.66
N ALA A 8 -0.48 2.07 10.47
CA ALA A 8 -0.16 0.67 10.62
C ALA A 8 0.69 0.20 9.43
N ASN A 9 1.97 -0.09 9.68
CA ASN A 9 2.90 -0.62 8.68
C ASN A 9 2.99 -2.16 8.69
N ARG A 10 2.39 -2.81 9.70
CA ARG A 10 2.33 -4.26 9.85
C ARG A 10 0.98 -4.64 10.42
N VAL A 11 0.42 -5.75 9.93
CA VAL A 11 -0.81 -6.34 10.44
C VAL A 11 -0.49 -7.74 10.94
N LEU A 12 -0.70 -8.00 12.23
CA LEU A 12 -0.50 -9.31 12.85
C LEU A 12 -1.88 -9.95 13.03
N VAL A 13 -2.09 -11.11 12.43
CA VAL A 13 -3.39 -11.78 12.39
C VAL A 13 -3.26 -13.16 13.01
N ASP A 14 -4.25 -13.55 13.82
CA ASP A 14 -4.32 -14.90 14.36
C ASP A 14 -4.50 -15.91 13.23
N ARG A 15 -3.80 -17.05 13.33
CA ARG A 15 -3.81 -18.08 12.28
C ARG A 15 -5.22 -18.60 11.99
N ALA A 16 -6.11 -18.62 12.98
CA ALA A 16 -7.48 -19.12 12.82
C ALA A 16 -8.34 -18.26 11.87
N VAL A 17 -7.96 -17.00 11.64
CA VAL A 17 -8.72 -16.05 10.80
C VAL A 17 -7.87 -15.44 9.68
N ALA A 18 -6.63 -15.89 9.52
CA ALA A 18 -5.68 -15.30 8.58
C ALA A 18 -6.19 -15.29 7.14
N ASP A 19 -6.77 -16.40 6.67
CA ASP A 19 -7.24 -16.52 5.28
C ASP A 19 -8.43 -15.59 5.01
N GLU A 20 -9.45 -15.63 5.86
CA GLU A 20 -10.65 -14.79 5.74
C GLU A 20 -10.31 -13.29 5.85
N PHE A 21 -9.44 -12.94 6.80
CA PHE A 21 -8.96 -11.57 6.94
C PHE A 21 -8.23 -11.11 5.68
N THR A 22 -7.30 -11.93 5.18
CA THR A 22 -6.45 -11.59 4.04
C THR A 22 -7.31 -11.37 2.80
N GLU A 23 -8.29 -12.23 2.53
CA GLU A 23 -9.21 -12.08 1.40
C GLU A 23 -9.96 -10.74 1.47
N LYS A 24 -10.61 -10.45 2.61
CA LYS A 24 -11.38 -9.22 2.80
C LYS A 24 -10.51 -7.97 2.74
N PHE A 25 -9.32 -8.03 3.34
CA PHE A 25 -8.37 -6.94 3.37
C PHE A 25 -7.86 -6.61 1.97
N VAL A 26 -7.40 -7.63 1.22
CA VAL A 26 -6.92 -7.47 -0.16
C VAL A 26 -8.03 -6.92 -1.06
N ALA A 27 -9.26 -7.46 -0.96
CA ALA A 27 -10.40 -6.94 -1.71
C ALA A 27 -10.66 -5.46 -1.41
N LYS A 28 -10.61 -5.08 -0.12
CA LYS A 28 -10.79 -3.68 0.28
C LYS A 28 -9.66 -2.79 -0.26
N VAL A 29 -8.40 -3.20 -0.15
CA VAL A 29 -7.25 -2.43 -0.64
C VAL A 29 -7.34 -2.22 -2.16
N LYS A 30 -7.68 -3.26 -2.94
CA LYS A 30 -7.87 -3.15 -4.39
C LYS A 30 -8.98 -2.18 -4.80
N SER A 31 -9.96 -1.93 -3.92
CA SER A 31 -11.04 -0.97 -4.18
C SER A 31 -10.65 0.49 -3.93
N LEU A 32 -9.47 0.77 -3.34
CA LEU A 32 -9.07 2.12 -3.00
C LEU A 32 -8.60 2.88 -4.24
N LYS A 33 -9.27 3.99 -4.54
CA LYS A 33 -8.89 4.88 -5.63
C LYS A 33 -7.65 5.70 -5.24
N ALA A 34 -6.58 5.57 -6.02
CA ALA A 34 -5.41 6.42 -5.96
C ALA A 34 -5.44 7.43 -7.12
N GLY A 35 -5.08 8.69 -6.87
CA GLY A 35 -5.15 9.71 -7.92
C GLY A 35 -5.03 11.16 -7.44
N ASP A 36 -5.67 12.07 -8.19
CA ASP A 36 -5.64 13.51 -7.91
C ASP A 36 -6.32 13.80 -6.55
N PRO A 37 -5.63 14.46 -5.60
CA PRO A 37 -6.21 14.84 -4.31
C PRO A 37 -7.37 15.85 -4.42
N ARG A 38 -7.57 16.50 -5.58
CA ARG A 38 -8.73 17.37 -5.84
C ARG A 38 -10.00 16.60 -6.18
N ASP A 39 -9.90 15.34 -6.59
CA ASP A 39 -11.05 14.48 -6.83
C ASP A 39 -11.57 13.94 -5.49
N PRO A 40 -12.83 14.22 -5.10
CA PRO A 40 -13.39 13.78 -3.82
C PRO A 40 -13.52 12.27 -3.69
N SER A 41 -13.44 11.52 -4.79
CA SER A 41 -13.45 10.05 -4.78
C SER A 41 -12.05 9.43 -4.57
N THR A 42 -10.98 10.24 -4.63
CA THR A 42 -9.62 9.79 -4.35
C THR A 42 -9.44 9.54 -2.86
N VAL A 43 -9.00 8.33 -2.52
CA VAL A 43 -8.69 7.93 -1.14
C VAL A 43 -7.18 7.98 -0.86
N ILE A 44 -6.38 7.77 -1.90
CA ILE A 44 -4.91 7.78 -1.82
C ILE A 44 -4.37 8.85 -2.76
N GLY A 45 -3.93 9.97 -2.18
CA GLY A 45 -3.21 11.01 -2.90
C GLY A 45 -1.70 10.75 -2.94
N PRO A 46 -0.95 11.61 -3.66
CA PRO A 46 0.51 11.49 -3.77
C PRO A 46 1.21 11.69 -2.42
N VAL A 47 2.42 11.14 -2.31
CA VAL A 47 3.34 11.43 -1.21
C VAL A 47 4.03 12.79 -1.43
N ILE A 48 4.70 13.29 -0.40
CA ILE A 48 5.18 14.67 -0.36
C ILE A 48 6.17 15.04 -1.48
N ASN A 49 7.04 14.11 -1.89
CA ASN A 49 8.04 14.33 -2.93
C ASN A 49 8.52 13.00 -3.54
N SER A 50 9.33 13.09 -4.60
CA SER A 50 9.85 11.94 -5.35
C SER A 50 10.77 11.07 -4.49
N SER A 51 11.63 11.68 -3.66
CA SER A 51 12.52 10.91 -2.78
C SER A 51 11.75 10.00 -1.82
N GLN A 52 10.58 10.41 -1.35
CA GLN A 52 9.71 9.55 -0.53
C GLN A 52 9.00 8.48 -1.36
N ALA A 53 8.62 8.79 -2.60
CA ALA A 53 8.05 7.81 -3.52
C ALA A 53 9.08 6.71 -3.84
N ASP A 54 10.32 7.10 -4.12
CA ASP A 54 11.45 6.20 -4.39
C ASP A 54 11.81 5.36 -3.16
N ALA A 55 11.80 5.95 -1.96
CA ALA A 55 12.04 5.21 -0.72
C ALA A 55 10.97 4.14 -0.48
N LEU A 56 9.68 4.48 -0.69
CA LEU A 56 8.58 3.53 -0.53
C LEU A 56 8.62 2.40 -1.56
N SER A 57 8.88 2.74 -2.83
CA SER A 57 9.01 1.72 -3.89
C SER A 57 10.20 0.81 -3.61
N GLY A 58 11.33 1.36 -3.16
CA GLY A 58 12.52 0.61 -2.77
C GLY A 58 12.26 -0.41 -1.66
N VAL A 59 11.48 -0.04 -0.63
CA VAL A 59 11.10 -0.99 0.44
C VAL A 59 10.25 -2.15 -0.11
N VAL A 60 9.32 -1.86 -1.02
CA VAL A 60 8.49 -2.90 -1.66
C VAL A 60 9.33 -3.85 -2.50
N GLU A 61 10.20 -3.30 -3.35
CA GLU A 61 11.10 -4.11 -4.19
C GLU A 61 12.07 -4.95 -3.36
N GLN A 62 12.61 -4.37 -2.28
CA GLN A 62 13.48 -5.10 -1.35
C GLN A 62 12.74 -6.28 -0.70
N ALA A 63 11.54 -6.05 -0.17
CA ALA A 63 10.77 -7.12 0.45
C ALA A 63 10.45 -8.26 -0.53
N LEU A 64 10.15 -7.94 -1.80
CA LEU A 64 9.96 -8.94 -2.84
C LEU A 64 11.26 -9.71 -3.13
N ALA A 65 12.40 -9.03 -3.21
CA ALA A 65 13.71 -9.66 -3.39
C ALA A 65 14.08 -10.59 -2.21
N GLU A 66 13.62 -10.27 -1.01
CA GLU A 66 13.79 -11.09 0.20
C GLU A 66 12.78 -12.24 0.31
N GLY A 67 11.85 -12.39 -0.65
CA GLY A 67 10.93 -13.52 -0.76
C GLY A 67 9.49 -13.25 -0.28
N ALA A 68 9.12 -11.98 -0.03
CA ALA A 68 7.72 -11.63 0.24
C ALA A 68 6.83 -11.87 -0.99
N THR A 69 5.52 -12.06 -0.77
CA THR A 69 4.55 -12.35 -1.84
C THR A 69 3.59 -11.18 -1.99
N ALA A 70 3.68 -10.45 -3.10
CA ALA A 70 2.71 -9.39 -3.37
C ALA A 70 1.30 -9.96 -3.61
N LEU A 71 0.39 -9.69 -2.67
CA LEU A 71 -1.06 -9.90 -2.82
C LEU A 71 -1.72 -8.73 -3.56
N VAL A 72 -1.14 -7.54 -3.40
CA VAL A 72 -1.43 -6.33 -4.18
C VAL A 72 -0.11 -5.66 -4.48
N ARG A 73 0.17 -5.37 -5.76
CA ARG A 73 1.34 -4.59 -6.16
C ARG A 73 0.86 -3.28 -6.77
N GLY A 74 1.02 -2.20 -6.02
CA GLY A 74 0.76 -0.86 -6.51
C GLY A 74 1.83 -0.40 -7.50
N THR A 75 1.44 0.45 -8.45
CA THR A 75 2.37 1.16 -9.32
C THR A 75 2.84 2.48 -8.70
N VAL A 76 3.92 3.03 -9.24
CA VAL A 76 4.42 4.36 -8.89
C VAL A 76 4.41 5.23 -10.14
N THR A 77 3.73 6.37 -10.06
CA THR A 77 3.67 7.39 -11.13
C THR A 77 3.97 8.75 -10.51
N ASP A 78 5.10 9.34 -10.85
CA ASP A 78 5.65 10.54 -10.17
C ASP A 78 5.67 10.34 -8.64
N ASN A 79 4.93 11.16 -7.90
CA ASN A 79 4.81 11.07 -6.44
C ASN A 79 3.59 10.23 -6.01
N LEU A 80 2.83 9.64 -6.92
CA LEU A 80 1.70 8.79 -6.60
C LEU A 80 2.18 7.34 -6.43
N VAL A 81 2.08 6.83 -5.20
CA VAL A 81 2.37 5.43 -4.87
C VAL A 81 1.05 4.74 -4.57
N GLU A 82 0.66 3.82 -5.43
CA GLU A 82 -0.53 2.98 -5.22
C GLU A 82 -0.30 1.97 -4.08
N PRO A 83 -1.37 1.50 -3.42
CA PRO A 83 -1.23 0.63 -2.27
C PRO A 83 -0.65 -0.75 -2.65
N SER A 84 0.28 -1.23 -1.84
CA SER A 84 0.84 -2.58 -1.94
C SER A 84 0.55 -3.39 -0.67
N VAL A 85 0.36 -4.70 -0.83
CA VAL A 85 0.19 -5.69 0.24
C VAL A 85 1.13 -6.85 -0.08
N LEU A 86 2.02 -7.17 0.85
CA LEU A 86 3.12 -8.14 0.72
C LEU A 86 2.99 -9.30 1.72
#